data_AF-A0A916RJD4-F1
#
_entry.id   AF-A0A916RJD4-F1
#
_cell.length_a   1.000
_cell.length_b   1.000
_cell.length_c   1.000
_cell.angle_alpha   90.00
_cell.angle_beta   90.00
_cell.angle_gamma   90.00
#
_symmetry.space_group_name_H-M   'P 1'
#
loop_
_entity.id
_entity.type
_entity.pdbx_description
1 polymer ?
#
loop_
_entity_poly.entity_id
_entity_poly.type
_entity_poly.pdbx_seq_one_letter_code
_entity_poly.pdbx_strand_id
1 'polypeptide(L)'
;MLLKYKYKLKPHKSQTVIIANWLEMARKQYNYRLAERLNWFEATRTPVNACPLNVSVVPVDQIYQNIPEFRVQTRDGRKKDIFGNPITRKGDKHPNTVNGYVVWETVQLADLARTKNFSLSIS
;
A
#
# COMPACT_ATOMS: atom_id res chain seq x y z
N MET A 1 -1.37 -21.87 42.33
CA MET A 1 0.02 -21.44 42.00
C MET A 1 0.14 -21.32 40.49
N LEU A 2 0.45 -20.14 39.94
CA LEU A 2 0.57 -19.92 38.48
C LEU A 2 2.04 -20.03 38.05
N LEU A 3 2.35 -21.02 37.22
CA LEU A 3 3.68 -21.20 36.62
C LEU A 3 3.87 -20.20 35.48
N LYS A 4 4.83 -19.27 35.63
CA LYS A 4 5.23 -18.32 34.59
C LYS A 4 6.49 -18.83 33.88
N TYR A 5 6.33 -19.42 32.71
CA TYR A 5 7.46 -19.84 31.88
C TYR A 5 8.03 -18.66 31.10
N LYS A 6 9.36 -18.49 31.15
CA LYS A 6 10.09 -17.54 30.30
C LYS A 6 10.79 -18.32 29.19
N TYR A 7 10.29 -18.21 27.97
CA TYR A 7 10.92 -18.82 26.80
C TYR A 7 11.94 -17.85 26.18
N LYS A 8 13.19 -18.28 26.03
CA LYS A 8 14.19 -17.58 25.20
C LYS A 8 14.19 -18.21 23.82
N LEU A 9 13.76 -17.48 22.79
CA LEU A 9 13.97 -17.91 21.41
C LEU A 9 15.45 -17.77 21.06
N LYS A 10 16.10 -18.90 20.79
CA LYS A 10 17.43 -18.97 20.18
C LYS A 10 17.24 -19.46 18.74
N PRO A 11 17.04 -18.55 17.77
CA PRO A 11 16.85 -18.96 16.38
C PRO A 11 18.10 -19.68 15.85
N HIS A 12 17.89 -20.70 15.02
CA HIS A 12 18.97 -21.34 14.29
C HIS A 12 19.57 -20.36 13.26
N LYS A 13 20.81 -20.58 12.82
CA LYS A 13 21.51 -19.69 11.86
C LYS A 13 20.67 -19.41 10.61
N SER A 14 20.00 -20.44 10.06
CA SER A 14 19.10 -20.29 8.91
C SER A 14 17.87 -19.43 9.21
N GLN A 15 17.28 -19.57 10.40
CA GLN A 15 16.14 -18.75 10.82
C GLN A 15 16.54 -17.29 11.02
N THR A 16 17.75 -17.03 11.55
CA THR A 16 18.26 -15.66 11.71
C THR A 16 18.37 -14.94 10.38
N VAL A 17 18.87 -15.60 9.33
CA VAL A 17 18.96 -15.01 7.98
C VAL A 17 17.57 -14.67 7.43
N ILE A 18 16.59 -15.57 7.59
CA ILE A 18 15.21 -15.34 7.15
C ILE A 18 14.61 -14.12 7.88
N ILE A 19 14.75 -14.07 9.20
CA ILE A 19 14.24 -12.96 10.02
C ILE A 19 14.90 -11.64 9.62
N ALA A 20 16.21 -11.64 9.38
CA ALA A 20 16.93 -10.45 8.93
C ALA A 20 16.41 -9.95 7.57
N ASN A 21 16.20 -10.85 6.61
CA ASN A 21 15.64 -10.50 5.31
C ASN A 21 14.22 -9.92 5.44
N TRP A 22 13.39 -10.49 6.30
CA TRP A 22 12.04 -9.97 6.57
C TRP A 22 12.09 -8.57 7.21
N LEU A 23 12.99 -8.35 8.16
CA LEU A 23 13.20 -7.03 8.77
C LEU A 23 13.64 -5.99 7.74
N GLU A 24 14.54 -6.36 6.83
CA GLU A 24 15.00 -5.47 5.78
C GLU A 24 13.86 -5.09 4.82
N MET A 25 13.05 -6.06 4.40
CA MET A 25 11.85 -5.80 3.58
C MET A 25 10.86 -4.90 4.30
N ALA A 26 10.58 -5.15 5.57
CA ALA A 26 9.68 -4.31 6.37
C ALA A 26 10.19 -2.88 6.49
N ARG A 27 11.50 -2.68 6.72
CA ARG A 27 12.13 -1.36 6.80
C ARG A 27 12.02 -0.60 5.47
N LYS A 28 12.33 -1.26 4.34
CA LYS A 28 12.20 -0.66 3.00
C LYS A 28 10.75 -0.25 2.72
N GLN A 29 9.80 -1.13 3.03
CA GLN A 29 8.39 -0.86 2.84
C GLN A 29 7.88 0.30 3.71
N TYR A 30 8.32 0.36 4.97
CA TYR A 30 7.99 1.45 5.87
C TYR A 30 8.50 2.80 5.35
N ASN A 31 9.78 2.86 4.96
CA ASN A 31 10.38 4.07 4.41
C ASN A 31 9.67 4.54 3.13
N TYR A 32 9.32 3.61 2.24
CA TYR A 32 8.56 3.92 1.03
C TYR A 32 7.20 4.55 1.34
N ARG A 33 6.41 3.92 2.23
CA ARG A 33 5.10 4.46 2.63
C ARG A 33 5.18 5.80 3.36
N LEU A 34 6.23 6.00 4.15
CA LEU A 34 6.49 7.27 4.80
C LEU A 34 6.76 8.37 3.77
N ALA A 35 7.59 8.08 2.77
CA ALA A 35 7.89 9.02 1.69
C ALA A 35 6.64 9.41 0.90
N GLU A 36 5.77 8.45 0.57
CA GLU A 36 4.49 8.76 -0.11
C GLU A 36 3.58 9.66 0.72
N ARG A 37 3.51 9.44 2.04
CA ARG A 37 2.72 10.29 2.93
C ARG A 37 3.27 11.71 2.98
N LEU A 38 4.59 11.86 3.05
CA LEU A 38 5.24 13.17 3.03
C LEU A 38 5.01 13.88 1.70
N ASN A 39 5.16 13.18 0.58
CA ASN A 39 4.86 13.72 -0.75
C ASN A 39 3.41 14.19 -0.87
N TRP A 40 2.45 13.38 -0.38
CA TRP A 40 1.05 13.77 -0.34
C TRP A 40 0.82 15.03 0.51
N PHE A 41 1.44 15.10 1.70
CA PHE A 41 1.34 16.27 2.56
C PHE A 41 1.93 17.51 1.89
N GLU A 42 3.09 17.41 1.26
CA GLU A 42 3.73 18.52 0.54
C GLU A 42 2.95 18.98 -0.69
N ALA A 43 2.29 18.06 -1.39
CA ALA A 43 1.43 18.37 -2.54
C ALA A 43 0.09 19.01 -2.13
N THR A 44 -0.44 18.62 -0.97
CA THR A 44 -1.76 19.10 -0.50
C THR A 44 -1.69 20.28 0.46
N ARG A 45 -0.53 20.58 1.03
CA ARG A 45 -0.37 21.73 1.94
C ARG A 45 -0.66 23.03 1.21
N THR A 46 -1.31 23.93 1.93
CA THR A 46 -1.55 25.30 1.47
C THR A 46 -0.63 26.23 2.24
N PRO A 47 -0.22 27.36 1.65
CA PRO A 47 0.58 28.32 2.40
C PRO A 47 -0.27 28.92 3.51
N VAL A 48 0.34 29.30 4.64
CA VAL A 48 -0.38 29.75 5.86
C VAL A 48 -1.32 30.94 5.59
N ASN A 49 -1.02 31.72 4.55
CA ASN A 49 -1.78 32.90 4.13
C ASN A 49 -2.88 32.62 3.09
N ALA A 50 -3.12 31.38 2.67
CA ALA A 50 -4.21 31.04 1.75
C ALA A 50 -4.86 29.69 2.10
N CYS A 51 -6.20 29.66 2.16
CA CYS A 51 -6.97 28.43 2.33
C CYS A 51 -7.89 28.22 1.11
N PRO A 52 -7.70 27.16 0.30
CA PRO A 52 -8.63 26.83 -0.77
C PRO A 52 -9.90 26.24 -0.17
N LEU A 53 -11.04 26.89 -0.40
CA LEU A 53 -12.32 26.52 0.21
C LEU A 53 -12.91 25.22 -0.37
N ASN A 54 -12.45 24.74 -1.52
CA ASN A 54 -13.17 23.72 -2.30
C ASN A 54 -12.40 22.43 -2.67
N VAL A 55 -11.06 22.37 -2.64
CA VAL A 55 -10.31 21.18 -3.13
C VAL A 55 -8.93 21.06 -2.46
N SER A 56 -8.36 19.85 -2.41
CA SER A 56 -6.90 19.66 -2.33
C SER A 56 -6.22 20.41 -3.48
N VAL A 57 -5.09 21.09 -3.20
CA VAL A 57 -4.40 21.91 -4.22
C VAL A 57 -3.95 21.09 -5.44
N VAL A 58 -3.68 19.79 -5.25
CA VAL A 58 -3.23 18.87 -6.29
C VAL A 58 -4.27 17.74 -6.46
N PRO A 59 -4.64 17.39 -7.72
CA PRO A 59 -5.48 16.23 -7.99
C PRO A 59 -4.72 14.91 -7.71
N VAL A 60 -5.42 13.93 -7.15
CA VAL A 60 -4.84 12.66 -6.67
C VAL A 60 -4.08 11.91 -7.77
N ASP A 61 -4.56 11.99 -9.01
CA ASP A 61 -3.96 11.32 -10.18
C ASP A 61 -2.53 11.82 -10.49
N GLN A 62 -2.21 13.07 -10.10
CA GLN A 62 -0.88 13.64 -10.24
C GLN A 62 0.09 13.21 -9.14
N ILE A 63 -0.41 12.82 -7.97
CA ILE A 63 0.40 12.38 -6.82
C ILE A 63 0.87 10.93 -7.01
N TYR A 64 0.01 10.08 -7.58
CA TYR A 64 0.26 8.64 -7.75
C TYR A 64 0.37 8.22 -9.23
N GLN A 65 1.18 8.92 -10.01
CA GLN A 65 1.27 8.72 -11.48
C GLN A 65 1.58 7.29 -11.92
N ASN A 66 2.28 6.53 -11.07
CA ASN A 66 2.71 5.17 -11.40
C ASN A 66 1.71 4.09 -10.97
N ILE A 67 0.60 4.47 -10.34
CA ILE A 67 -0.39 3.54 -9.78
C ILE A 67 -1.69 3.71 -10.58
N PRO A 68 -2.22 2.63 -11.18
CA PRO A 68 -3.50 2.73 -11.89
C PRO A 68 -4.62 3.02 -10.90
N GLU A 69 -5.53 3.93 -11.25
CA GLU A 69 -6.68 4.34 -10.42
C GLU A 69 -7.57 3.16 -10.03
N PHE A 70 -7.76 2.20 -10.95
CA PHE A 70 -8.65 1.06 -10.75
C PHE A 70 -7.96 -0.26 -11.07
N ARG A 71 -8.24 -1.28 -10.25
CA ARG A 71 -8.03 -2.69 -10.57
C ARG A 71 -9.29 -3.25 -11.22
N VAL A 72 -9.12 -4.07 -12.25
CA VAL A 72 -10.21 -4.90 -12.80
C VAL A 72 -10.14 -6.31 -12.21
N GLN A 73 -11.25 -6.83 -11.68
CA GLN A 73 -11.32 -8.22 -11.23
C GLN A 73 -11.20 -9.19 -12.42
N THR A 74 -10.24 -10.11 -12.35
CA THR A 74 -10.01 -11.11 -13.40
C THR A 74 -10.94 -12.33 -13.28
N ARG A 75 -11.51 -12.56 -12.10
CA ARG A 75 -12.34 -13.73 -11.76
C ARG A 75 -13.51 -13.32 -10.87
N ASP A 76 -14.53 -14.16 -10.84
CA ASP A 76 -15.68 -13.96 -9.95
C ASP A 76 -15.28 -14.11 -8.48
N GLY A 77 -15.95 -13.34 -7.63
CA GLY A 77 -15.74 -13.31 -6.20
C GLY A 77 -16.10 -14.62 -5.53
N ARG A 78 -15.30 -15.02 -4.54
CA ARG A 78 -15.56 -16.22 -3.74
C ARG A 78 -16.79 -16.08 -2.83
N LYS A 79 -17.09 -14.86 -2.37
CA LYS A 79 -18.26 -14.59 -1.53
C LYS A 79 -19.52 -14.59 -2.38
N LYS A 80 -20.56 -15.28 -1.89
CA LYS A 80 -21.87 -15.39 -2.53
C LYS A 80 -22.92 -14.66 -1.70
N ASP A 81 -23.90 -14.10 -2.37
CA ASP A 81 -25.10 -13.55 -1.73
C ASP A 81 -26.01 -14.68 -1.21
N ILE A 82 -27.15 -14.29 -0.63
CA ILE A 82 -28.17 -15.19 -0.08
C ILE A 82 -28.76 -16.09 -1.19
N PHE A 83 -28.73 -15.64 -2.44
CA PHE A 83 -29.24 -16.35 -3.62
C PHE A 83 -28.18 -17.22 -4.31
N GLY A 84 -26.94 -17.29 -3.77
CA GLY A 84 -25.86 -18.11 -4.30
C GLY A 84 -25.07 -17.48 -5.46
N ASN A 85 -25.35 -16.24 -5.84
CA ASN A 85 -24.64 -15.50 -6.87
C ASN A 85 -23.36 -14.87 -6.30
N PRO A 86 -22.26 -14.79 -7.09
CA PRO A 86 -21.06 -14.06 -6.67
C PRO A 86 -21.36 -12.59 -6.38
N ILE A 87 -20.91 -12.09 -5.21
CA ILE A 87 -21.10 -10.69 -4.78
C ILE A 87 -20.29 -9.75 -5.68
N THR A 88 -19.08 -10.16 -6.07
CA THR A 88 -18.29 -9.45 -7.09
C THR A 88 -18.14 -10.34 -8.30
N ARG A 89 -18.15 -9.73 -9.48
CA ARG A 89 -18.05 -10.41 -10.76
C ARG A 89 -16.74 -10.06 -11.47
N LYS A 90 -16.34 -10.93 -12.38
CA LYS A 90 -15.25 -10.64 -13.31
C LYS A 90 -15.59 -9.38 -14.11
N GLY A 91 -14.64 -8.44 -14.15
CA GLY A 91 -14.80 -7.14 -14.81
C GLY A 91 -15.12 -5.99 -13.86
N ASP A 92 -15.49 -6.27 -12.60
CA ASP A 92 -15.73 -5.20 -11.61
C ASP A 92 -14.46 -4.38 -11.39
N LYS A 93 -14.61 -3.05 -11.39
CA LYS A 93 -13.55 -2.09 -11.12
C LYS A 93 -13.51 -1.73 -9.64
N HIS A 94 -12.36 -1.90 -9.02
CA HIS A 94 -12.12 -1.54 -7.62
C HIS A 94 -11.11 -0.40 -7.57
N PRO A 95 -11.38 0.69 -6.84
CA PRO A 95 -10.44 1.80 -6.73
C PRO A 95 -9.20 1.37 -5.95
N ASN A 96 -8.02 1.68 -6.47
CA ASN A 96 -6.74 1.47 -5.78
C ASN A 96 -6.39 2.64 -4.85
N THR A 97 -7.11 3.76 -4.95
CA THR A 97 -6.96 4.92 -4.07
C THR A 97 -8.28 5.23 -3.38
N VAL A 98 -8.27 5.28 -2.04
CA VAL A 98 -9.43 5.59 -1.22
C VAL A 98 -9.05 6.70 -0.24
N ASN A 99 -9.84 7.77 -0.19
CA ASN A 99 -9.61 8.93 0.68
C ASN A 99 -8.20 9.55 0.54
N GLY A 100 -7.66 9.55 -0.68
CA GLY A 100 -6.32 10.11 -0.95
C GLY A 100 -5.16 9.18 -0.60
N TYR A 101 -5.41 7.94 -0.17
CA TYR A 101 -4.38 6.95 0.13
C TYR A 101 -4.45 5.76 -0.82
N VAL A 102 -3.29 5.25 -1.22
CA VAL A 102 -3.18 4.01 -1.99
C VAL A 102 -3.50 2.81 -1.09
N VAL A 103 -4.46 2.00 -1.51
CA VAL A 103 -4.79 0.72 -0.91
C VAL A 103 -3.78 -0.32 -1.42
N TRP A 104 -2.63 -0.38 -0.76
CA TRP A 104 -1.55 -1.29 -1.17
C TRP A 104 -1.93 -2.78 -1.16
N GLU A 105 -2.97 -3.15 -0.42
CA GLU A 105 -3.52 -4.51 -0.44
C GLU A 105 -4.14 -4.88 -1.79
N THR A 106 -4.64 -3.89 -2.53
CA THR A 106 -5.27 -4.10 -3.83
C THR A 106 -4.31 -3.87 -4.99
N VAL A 107 -3.10 -3.34 -4.78
CA VAL A 107 -2.13 -3.10 -5.86
C VAL A 107 -1.28 -4.37 -6.09
N GLN A 108 -1.25 -4.89 -7.32
CA GLN A 108 -0.41 -6.05 -7.66
C GLN A 108 0.94 -5.62 -8.23
N LEU A 109 1.93 -6.50 -8.11
CA LEU A 109 3.26 -6.29 -8.67
C LEU A 109 3.23 -6.04 -10.20
N ALA A 110 2.29 -6.67 -10.92
CA ALA A 110 2.12 -6.46 -12.36
C ALA A 110 1.64 -5.03 -12.68
N ASP A 111 0.80 -4.45 -11.82
CA ASP A 111 0.29 -3.09 -11.96
C ASP A 111 1.41 -2.05 -11.70
N LEU A 112 2.41 -2.44 -10.92
CA LEU A 112 3.60 -1.67 -10.58
C LEU A 112 4.75 -1.82 -11.59
N ALA A 113 4.52 -2.43 -12.77
CA ALA A 113 5.59 -2.62 -13.76
C ALA A 113 6.28 -1.31 -14.18
N ARG A 114 5.58 -0.17 -14.08
CA ARG A 114 6.10 1.18 -14.38
C ARG A 114 6.96 1.79 -13.26
N THR A 115 6.93 1.28 -12.02
CA THR A 115 7.72 1.83 -10.90
C THR A 115 9.18 1.34 -10.87
N LYS A 116 9.55 0.35 -11.70
CA LYS A 116 10.92 -0.22 -11.75
C LYS A 116 12.01 0.80 -12.12
N ASN A 117 11.64 1.96 -12.65
CA ASN A 117 12.59 3.01 -13.03
C ASN A 117 12.98 3.94 -11.87
N PHE A 118 12.41 3.77 -10.67
CA PHE A 118 12.69 4.60 -9.48
C PHE A 118 13.62 3.93 -8.46
N SER A 119 14.44 2.96 -8.88
CA SER A 119 15.56 2.53 -8.05
C SER A 119 16.63 3.63 -8.03
N LEU A 120 16.59 4.46 -6.98
CA LEU A 120 17.76 5.11 -6.37
C LEU A 120 18.57 6.06 -7.28
N SER A 121 18.10 7.29 -7.45
CA SER A 121 18.99 8.47 -7.51
C SER A 121 19.02 9.13 -6.13
N ILE A 122 19.49 8.40 -5.13
CA ILE A 122 20.06 9.03 -3.93
C ILE A 122 21.56 9.00 -4.18
N SER A 123 22.07 10.08 -4.77
CA SER A 123 23.48 10.45 -4.81
C SER A 123 23.75 11.45 -3.71
#